data_AF-A0A524CN53-F1
#
_entry.id   AF-A0A524CN53-F1
#
_cell.length_a   1.000
_cell.length_b   1.000
_cell.length_c   1.000
_cell.angle_alpha   90.00
_cell.angle_beta   90.00
_cell.angle_gamma   90.00
#
_symmetry.space_group_name_H-M   'P 1'
#
loop_
_entity.id
_entity.type
_entity.pdbx_description
1 polymer ?
#
loop_
_entity_poly.entity_id
_entity_poly.type
_entity_poly.pdbx_seq_one_letter_code
_entity_poly.pdbx_strand_id
1 'polypeptide(L)'
;MGYLPYSLEVKVISWLFVIILLGILGSYFFYKMFNVSREFRLQRLFFGSLAIFLFCYMIARIFFILSDFERDMHDRTLLYNQFLGFGHLFNAIGVFFMLFLAERNFLKFKKPYLSYFLSSIILIGIFALFFPELIGIVRIIFLVCTYISWTMYILIYITIYRKVTGKFKKITLFSFLGISICLIGAFIETDFLLSTGLIPPYLTPILFSIGIIIISICQSTAGDLLVEFFTNKKICLVHKGKIEKKMAICPNCFVCYCENCFTSVIMKENACWFCQHQFTDNVAFLEVSEEGKKAKKISKDKYFDNNRLLNIFSGENIHENLQKSSDISIIFISDDFFEKLIFFDWVESDLDQFIDDMLFLSSNDRMSILDEMIEVSQSINKKKKLRS
;
A
#
# COMPACT_ATOMS: atom_id res chain seq x y z
N MET A 1 1.75 -12.63 -47.92
CA MET A 1 2.15 -12.43 -46.51
C MET A 1 2.34 -10.94 -46.31
N GLY A 2 1.56 -10.31 -45.42
CA GLY A 2 1.73 -8.87 -45.17
C GLY A 2 2.95 -8.67 -44.28
N TYR A 3 4.02 -8.08 -44.82
CA TYR A 3 5.08 -7.51 -44.00
C TYR A 3 4.45 -6.58 -42.97
N LEU A 4 4.90 -6.65 -41.73
CA LEU A 4 4.48 -5.67 -40.73
C LEU A 4 4.89 -4.28 -41.24
N PRO A 5 4.03 -3.27 -41.13
CA PRO A 5 4.32 -1.93 -41.64
C PRO A 5 5.38 -1.18 -40.81
N TYR A 6 6.12 -1.86 -39.94
CA TYR A 6 7.06 -1.28 -39.00
C TYR A 6 8.33 -2.13 -38.86
N SER A 7 9.43 -1.50 -38.46
CA SER A 7 10.70 -2.18 -38.24
C SER A 7 10.67 -3.04 -36.98
N LEU A 8 11.06 -4.31 -37.12
CA LEU A 8 11.19 -5.26 -36.01
C LEU A 8 12.14 -4.72 -34.93
N GLU A 9 13.24 -4.09 -35.34
CA GLU A 9 14.26 -3.51 -34.47
C GLU A 9 13.66 -2.51 -33.44
N VAL A 10 12.81 -1.60 -33.88
CA VAL A 10 12.18 -0.60 -33.00
C VAL A 10 11.25 -1.26 -31.99
N LYS A 11 10.49 -2.28 -32.42
CA LYS A 11 9.63 -3.07 -31.52
C LYS A 11 10.46 -3.81 -30.48
N VAL A 12 11.56 -4.45 -30.88
CA VAL A 12 12.44 -5.20 -29.97
C VAL A 12 13.11 -4.27 -28.97
N ILE A 13 13.71 -3.17 -29.41
CA ILE A 13 14.38 -2.19 -28.53
C ILE A 13 13.41 -1.63 -27.49
N SER A 14 12.21 -1.24 -27.92
CA SER A 14 11.20 -0.68 -27.02
C SER A 14 10.71 -1.71 -25.98
N TRP A 15 10.52 -2.97 -26.36
CA TRP A 15 10.16 -4.02 -25.40
C TRP A 15 11.32 -4.47 -24.50
N LEU A 16 12.58 -4.41 -24.96
CA LEU A 16 13.75 -4.67 -24.12
C LEU A 16 13.82 -3.69 -22.94
N PHE A 17 13.52 -2.41 -23.17
CA PHE A 17 13.41 -1.44 -22.09
C PHE A 17 12.34 -1.85 -21.06
N VAL A 18 11.17 -2.30 -21.51
CA VAL A 18 10.09 -2.77 -20.62
C VAL A 18 10.52 -4.01 -19.84
N ILE A 19 11.21 -4.95 -20.46
CA ILE A 19 11.74 -6.17 -19.82
C ILE A 19 12.68 -5.80 -18.67
N ILE A 20 13.61 -4.87 -18.88
CA ILE A 20 14.53 -4.38 -17.85
C ILE A 20 13.75 -3.70 -16.72
N LEU A 21 12.82 -2.81 -17.05
CA LEU A 21 11.97 -2.12 -16.08
C LEU A 21 11.18 -3.10 -15.21
N LEU A 22 10.58 -4.13 -15.81
CA LEU A 22 9.85 -5.18 -15.10
C LEU A 22 10.74 -5.99 -14.18
N GLY A 23 11.97 -6.32 -14.60
CA GLY A 23 12.95 -6.99 -13.77
C GLY A 23 13.34 -6.18 -12.54
N ILE A 24 13.56 -4.86 -12.71
CA ILE A 24 13.86 -3.94 -11.60
C ILE A 24 12.68 -3.85 -10.62
N LEU A 25 11.48 -3.58 -11.13
CA LEU A 25 10.26 -3.46 -10.31
C LEU A 25 9.93 -4.78 -9.61
N GLY A 26 10.04 -5.91 -10.32
CA GLY A 26 9.82 -7.24 -9.76
C GLY A 26 10.79 -7.56 -8.63
N SER A 27 12.08 -7.27 -8.82
CA SER A 27 13.11 -7.46 -7.80
C SER A 27 12.85 -6.58 -6.57
N TYR A 28 12.45 -5.32 -6.78
CA TYR A 28 12.04 -4.42 -5.70
C TYR A 28 10.88 -4.97 -4.87
N PHE A 29 9.84 -5.52 -5.52
CA PHE A 29 8.71 -6.11 -4.80
C PHE A 29 9.04 -7.42 -4.09
N PHE A 30 9.94 -8.25 -4.63
CA PHE A 30 10.47 -9.40 -3.89
C PHE A 30 11.25 -8.96 -2.65
N TYR A 31 12.13 -7.98 -2.79
CA TYR A 31 12.85 -7.41 -1.65
C TYR A 31 11.89 -6.90 -0.56
N LYS A 32 10.86 -6.13 -0.95
CA LYS A 32 9.79 -5.70 -0.04
C LYS A 32 9.04 -6.89 0.58
N MET A 33 8.72 -7.94 -0.20
CA MET A 33 8.06 -9.13 0.30
C MET A 33 8.88 -9.83 1.39
N PHE A 34 10.21 -9.92 1.25
CA PHE A 34 11.08 -10.54 2.25
C PHE A 34 11.27 -9.70 3.51
N ASN A 35 11.23 -8.37 3.38
CA ASN A 35 11.38 -7.45 4.51
C ASN A 35 10.07 -7.16 5.26
N VAL A 36 8.91 -7.47 4.68
CA VAL A 36 7.64 -7.40 5.40
C VAL A 36 7.56 -8.56 6.40
N SER A 37 7.26 -8.23 7.64
CA SER A 37 7.09 -9.18 8.74
C SER A 37 6.08 -10.29 8.44
N ARG A 38 6.29 -11.45 9.07
CA ARG A 38 5.47 -12.65 8.83
C ARG A 38 4.00 -12.46 9.22
N GLU A 39 3.69 -11.61 10.19
CA GLU A 39 2.31 -11.29 10.56
C GLU A 39 1.50 -10.63 9.46
N PHE A 40 2.15 -9.88 8.57
CA PHE A 40 1.47 -9.14 7.51
C PHE A 40 1.30 -10.03 6.29
N ARG A 41 0.81 -11.24 6.53
CA ARG A 41 0.62 -12.28 5.53
C ARG A 41 -0.09 -11.75 4.31
N LEU A 42 -1.10 -10.88 4.47
CA LEU A 42 -1.83 -10.32 3.34
C LEU A 42 -0.98 -9.37 2.49
N GLN A 43 -0.29 -8.41 3.11
CA GLN A 43 0.59 -7.46 2.41
C GLN A 43 1.76 -8.18 1.74
N ARG A 44 2.37 -9.13 2.44
CA ARG A 44 3.44 -9.98 1.90
C ARG A 44 2.94 -10.78 0.70
N LEU A 45 1.74 -11.36 0.77
CA LEU A 45 1.14 -12.06 -0.37
C LEU A 45 0.86 -11.11 -1.54
N PHE A 46 0.45 -9.86 -1.30
CA PHE A 46 0.26 -8.86 -2.36
C PHE A 46 1.56 -8.48 -3.06
N PHE A 47 2.61 -8.18 -2.29
CA PHE A 47 3.92 -7.90 -2.89
C PHE A 47 4.48 -9.12 -3.62
N GLY A 48 4.32 -10.31 -3.06
CA GLY A 48 4.70 -11.55 -3.71
C GLY A 48 3.94 -11.81 -5.01
N SER A 49 2.60 -11.63 -5.02
CA SER A 49 1.80 -11.84 -6.22
C SER A 49 2.14 -10.82 -7.32
N LEU A 50 2.39 -9.56 -6.94
CA LEU A 50 2.79 -8.53 -7.88
C LEU A 50 4.19 -8.81 -8.45
N ALA A 51 5.15 -9.20 -7.61
CA ALA A 51 6.48 -9.60 -8.07
C ALA A 51 6.41 -10.78 -9.05
N ILE A 52 5.67 -11.83 -8.71
CA ILE A 52 5.47 -13.00 -9.59
C ILE A 52 4.82 -12.57 -10.91
N PHE A 53 3.79 -11.71 -10.88
CA PHE A 53 3.18 -11.17 -12.10
C PHE A 53 4.20 -10.44 -12.98
N LEU A 54 4.99 -9.53 -12.40
CA LEU A 54 6.01 -8.76 -13.13
C LEU A 54 7.08 -9.67 -13.77
N PHE A 55 7.58 -10.66 -13.04
CA PHE A 55 8.55 -11.62 -13.56
C PHE A 55 7.97 -12.55 -14.62
N CYS A 56 6.76 -13.08 -14.41
CA CYS A 56 6.09 -13.90 -15.41
C CYS A 56 5.83 -13.10 -16.69
N TYR A 57 5.41 -11.84 -16.55
CA TYR A 57 5.20 -10.96 -17.70
C TYR A 57 6.50 -10.59 -18.40
N MET A 58 7.60 -10.37 -17.66
CA MET A 58 8.94 -10.19 -18.21
C MET A 58 9.34 -11.40 -19.08
N ILE A 59 9.20 -12.61 -18.54
CA ILE A 59 9.50 -13.86 -19.27
C ILE A 59 8.59 -14.00 -20.50
N ALA A 60 7.29 -13.72 -20.36
CA ALA A 60 6.35 -13.75 -21.47
C ALA A 60 6.79 -12.83 -22.62
N ARG A 61 7.32 -11.64 -22.29
CA ARG A 61 7.81 -10.68 -23.29
C ARG A 61 9.08 -11.13 -23.99
N ILE A 62 9.98 -11.82 -23.28
CA ILE A 62 11.14 -12.46 -23.92
C ILE A 62 10.65 -13.47 -24.97
N PHE A 63 9.69 -14.32 -24.64
CA PHE A 63 9.14 -15.30 -25.59
C PHE A 63 8.41 -14.65 -26.77
N PHE A 64 7.67 -13.56 -26.56
CA PHE A 64 7.05 -12.84 -27.68
C PHE A 64 8.08 -12.21 -28.61
N ILE A 65 9.19 -11.66 -28.08
CA ILE A 65 10.30 -11.16 -28.90
C ILE A 65 10.94 -12.29 -29.71
N LEU A 66 11.22 -13.44 -29.08
CA LEU A 66 11.77 -14.61 -29.78
C LEU A 66 10.83 -15.13 -30.87
N SER A 67 9.52 -15.13 -30.60
CA SER A 67 8.50 -15.44 -31.59
C SER A 67 8.53 -14.44 -32.76
N ASP A 68 8.63 -13.13 -32.49
CA ASP A 68 8.72 -12.15 -33.56
C ASP A 68 9.99 -12.32 -34.43
N PHE A 69 11.13 -12.65 -33.84
CA PHE A 69 12.38 -12.94 -34.57
C PHE A 69 12.25 -14.19 -35.44
N GLU A 70 11.69 -15.27 -34.89
CA GLU A 70 11.51 -16.51 -35.63
C GLU A 70 10.58 -16.32 -36.83
N ARG A 71 9.51 -15.53 -36.65
CA ARG A 71 8.59 -15.18 -37.74
C ARG A 71 9.29 -14.44 -38.88
N ASP A 72 10.23 -13.56 -38.56
CA ASP A 72 10.91 -12.71 -39.55
C ASP A 72 11.99 -13.47 -40.31
N MET A 73 12.70 -14.38 -39.64
CA MET A 73 13.82 -15.14 -40.22
C MET A 73 13.40 -16.43 -40.92
N HIS A 74 12.41 -17.15 -40.38
CA HIS A 74 12.07 -18.51 -40.80
C HIS A 74 10.58 -18.71 -41.13
N ASP A 75 9.82 -17.62 -41.27
CA ASP A 75 8.36 -17.64 -41.33
C ASP A 75 7.70 -18.28 -40.08
N ARG A 76 6.43 -18.69 -40.17
CA ARG A 76 5.66 -19.23 -39.04
C ARG A 76 5.96 -20.71 -38.79
N THR A 77 7.19 -21.02 -38.39
CA THR A 77 7.63 -22.38 -38.05
C THR A 77 6.89 -22.96 -36.84
N LEU A 78 7.14 -24.25 -36.54
CA LEU A 78 6.72 -24.85 -35.27
C LEU A 78 7.28 -24.07 -34.06
N LEU A 79 8.54 -23.63 -34.14
CA LEU A 79 9.22 -22.91 -33.06
C LEU A 79 8.58 -21.55 -32.80
N TYR A 80 8.14 -20.85 -33.85
CA TYR A 80 7.36 -19.62 -33.74
C TYR A 80 6.11 -19.81 -32.85
N ASN A 81 5.35 -20.86 -33.12
CA ASN A 81 4.12 -21.18 -32.39
C ASN A 81 4.41 -21.60 -30.94
N GLN A 82 5.51 -22.32 -30.71
CA GLN A 82 5.93 -22.70 -29.36
C GLN A 82 6.32 -21.49 -28.52
N PHE A 83 7.14 -20.57 -29.05
CA PHE A 83 7.47 -19.32 -28.36
C PHE A 83 6.23 -18.47 -28.07
N LEU A 84 5.32 -18.35 -29.04
CA LEU A 84 4.05 -17.64 -28.83
C LEU A 84 3.23 -18.29 -27.70
N GLY A 85 3.14 -19.62 -27.69
CA GLY A 85 2.44 -20.39 -26.66
C GLY A 85 3.06 -20.21 -25.28
N PHE A 86 4.39 -20.27 -25.16
CA PHE A 86 5.10 -19.99 -23.90
C PHE A 86 4.83 -18.57 -23.40
N GLY A 87 4.83 -17.57 -24.30
CA GLY A 87 4.50 -16.20 -23.95
C GLY A 87 3.12 -16.07 -23.31
N HIS A 88 2.10 -16.67 -23.93
CA HIS A 88 0.74 -16.68 -23.37
C HIS A 88 0.64 -17.48 -22.05
N LEU A 89 1.34 -18.61 -21.94
CA LEU A 89 1.36 -19.44 -20.74
C LEU A 89 1.92 -18.65 -19.53
N PHE A 90 3.08 -18.02 -19.67
CA PHE A 90 3.68 -17.23 -18.59
C PHE A 90 2.82 -16.03 -18.22
N ASN A 91 2.23 -15.35 -19.20
CA ASN A 91 1.29 -14.25 -18.92
C ASN A 91 0.10 -14.73 -18.06
N ALA A 92 -0.49 -15.89 -18.40
CA ALA A 92 -1.60 -16.46 -17.65
C ALA A 92 -1.22 -16.90 -16.24
N ILE A 93 -0.02 -17.48 -16.06
CA ILE A 93 0.52 -17.80 -14.73
C ILE A 93 0.65 -16.54 -13.88
N GLY A 94 1.20 -15.46 -14.45
CA GLY A 94 1.33 -14.18 -13.75
C GLY A 94 -0.01 -13.63 -13.29
N VAL A 95 -1.01 -13.63 -14.19
CA VAL A 95 -2.37 -13.16 -13.89
C VAL A 95 -3.06 -14.06 -12.85
N PHE A 96 -2.84 -15.37 -12.88
CA PHE A 96 -3.44 -16.34 -11.97
C PHE A 96 -3.14 -16.01 -10.50
N PHE A 97 -1.90 -15.73 -10.15
CA PHE A 97 -1.53 -15.44 -8.75
C PHE A 97 -2.23 -14.19 -8.22
N MET A 98 -2.25 -13.13 -9.03
CA MET A 98 -2.90 -11.89 -8.65
C MET A 98 -4.43 -12.08 -8.55
N LEU A 99 -5.05 -12.88 -9.44
CA LEU A 99 -6.50 -13.10 -9.47
C LEU A 99 -6.93 -13.97 -8.28
N PHE A 100 -6.18 -15.03 -8.00
CA PHE A 100 -6.40 -15.90 -6.85
C PHE A 100 -6.35 -15.14 -5.53
N LEU A 101 -5.37 -14.25 -5.38
CA LEU A 101 -5.26 -13.42 -4.19
C LEU A 101 -6.46 -12.48 -4.06
N ALA A 102 -6.91 -11.90 -5.16
CA ALA A 102 -8.03 -10.97 -5.16
C ALA A 102 -9.38 -11.67 -4.87
N GLU A 103 -9.64 -12.83 -5.47
CA GLU A 103 -10.84 -13.62 -5.21
C GLU A 103 -10.95 -14.01 -3.73
N ARG A 104 -9.85 -14.51 -3.17
CA ARG A 104 -9.81 -15.02 -1.79
C ARG A 104 -9.95 -13.91 -0.76
N ASN A 105 -9.35 -12.74 -0.99
CA ASN A 105 -9.25 -11.70 0.04
C ASN A 105 -10.22 -10.53 -0.15
N PHE A 106 -10.57 -10.14 -1.38
CA PHE A 106 -11.42 -8.97 -1.63
C PHE A 106 -12.85 -9.34 -1.99
N LEU A 107 -13.03 -10.31 -2.90
CA LEU A 107 -14.37 -10.72 -3.35
C LEU A 107 -15.08 -11.62 -2.34
N LYS A 108 -14.33 -12.22 -1.41
CA LYS A 108 -14.84 -13.12 -0.35
C LYS A 108 -15.67 -14.27 -0.91
N PHE A 109 -15.37 -14.73 -2.13
CA PHE A 109 -16.00 -15.94 -2.66
C PHE A 109 -15.59 -17.13 -1.81
N LYS A 110 -16.56 -17.98 -1.45
CA LYS A 110 -16.29 -19.22 -0.68
C LYS A 110 -15.33 -20.15 -1.43
N LYS A 111 -15.35 -20.11 -2.77
CA LYS A 111 -14.50 -20.89 -3.66
C LYS A 111 -13.91 -19.98 -4.75
N PRO A 112 -12.64 -20.14 -5.14
CA PRO A 112 -11.98 -19.30 -6.14
C PRO A 112 -12.30 -19.77 -7.57
N TYR A 113 -13.55 -19.58 -8.02
CA TYR A 113 -14.03 -20.11 -9.30
C TYR A 113 -13.26 -19.57 -10.51
N LEU A 114 -12.91 -18.28 -10.54
CA LEU A 114 -12.17 -17.71 -11.68
C LEU A 114 -10.74 -18.21 -11.71
N SER A 115 -10.13 -18.43 -10.54
CA SER A 115 -8.81 -19.05 -10.46
C SER A 115 -8.83 -20.48 -10.98
N TYR A 116 -9.85 -21.27 -10.64
CA TYR A 116 -10.00 -22.62 -11.20
C TYR A 116 -10.20 -22.60 -12.72
N PHE A 117 -11.02 -21.66 -13.22
CA PHE A 117 -11.19 -21.46 -14.66
C PHE A 117 -9.85 -21.11 -15.34
N LEU A 118 -9.11 -20.14 -14.81
CA LEU A 118 -7.80 -19.75 -15.36
C LEU A 118 -6.76 -20.88 -15.25
N SER A 119 -6.81 -21.70 -14.19
CA SER A 119 -5.98 -22.89 -14.07
C SER A 119 -6.30 -23.93 -15.16
N SER A 120 -7.57 -24.10 -15.53
CA SER A 120 -7.94 -24.98 -16.65
C SER A 120 -7.41 -24.45 -17.99
N ILE A 121 -7.37 -23.13 -18.17
CA ILE A 121 -6.81 -22.50 -19.37
C ILE A 121 -5.30 -22.64 -19.43
N ILE A 122 -4.60 -22.57 -18.29
CA ILE A 122 -3.16 -22.87 -18.22
C ILE A 122 -2.90 -24.32 -18.65
N LEU A 123 -3.72 -25.29 -18.20
CA LEU A 123 -3.60 -26.68 -18.64
C LEU A 123 -3.84 -26.85 -20.15
N ILE A 124 -4.88 -26.20 -20.70
CA ILE A 124 -5.15 -26.17 -22.14
C ILE A 124 -3.97 -25.53 -22.89
N GLY A 125 -3.38 -24.46 -22.36
CA GLY A 125 -2.22 -23.79 -22.92
C GLY A 125 -0.99 -24.68 -22.98
N ILE A 126 -0.72 -25.46 -21.92
CA ILE A 126 0.36 -26.46 -21.90
C ILE A 126 0.14 -27.52 -22.98
N PHE A 127 -1.10 -28.03 -23.10
CA PHE A 127 -1.44 -29.00 -24.13
C PHE A 127 -1.22 -28.42 -25.54
N ALA A 128 -1.62 -27.17 -25.76
CA ALA A 128 -1.47 -26.49 -27.04
C ALA A 128 -0.02 -26.29 -27.52
N LEU A 129 0.97 -26.36 -26.61
CA LEU A 129 2.39 -26.32 -27.00
C LEU A 129 2.80 -27.53 -27.86
N PHE A 130 2.08 -28.64 -27.75
CA PHE A 130 2.33 -29.88 -28.50
C PHE A 130 1.49 -30.01 -29.78
N PHE A 131 0.44 -29.18 -29.94
CA PHE A 131 -0.51 -29.25 -31.05
C PHE A 131 -0.64 -27.87 -31.71
N PRO A 132 0.18 -27.57 -32.74
CA PRO A 132 0.22 -26.27 -33.38
C PRO A 132 -1.12 -25.83 -33.96
N GLU A 133 -1.97 -26.78 -34.38
CA GLU A 133 -3.29 -26.51 -34.93
C GLU A 133 -4.22 -25.84 -33.90
N LEU A 134 -3.98 -26.05 -32.61
CA LEU A 134 -4.76 -25.47 -31.52
C LEU A 134 -4.30 -24.06 -31.14
N ILE A 135 -3.13 -23.59 -31.60
CA ILE A 135 -2.52 -22.33 -31.14
C ILE A 135 -3.43 -21.12 -31.42
N GLY A 136 -4.16 -21.12 -32.54
CA GLY A 136 -5.08 -20.05 -32.89
C GLY A 136 -6.24 -19.92 -31.91
N ILE A 137 -6.86 -21.06 -31.55
CA ILE A 137 -7.95 -21.12 -30.55
C ILE A 137 -7.42 -20.68 -29.19
N VAL A 138 -6.26 -21.21 -28.80
CA VAL A 138 -5.61 -20.93 -27.52
C VAL A 138 -5.28 -19.45 -27.38
N ARG A 139 -4.79 -18.82 -28.44
CA ARG A 139 -4.54 -17.38 -28.49
C ARG A 139 -5.81 -16.56 -28.25
N ILE A 140 -6.93 -16.91 -28.88
CA ILE A 140 -8.22 -16.23 -28.67
C ILE A 140 -8.69 -16.41 -27.22
N ILE A 141 -8.60 -17.64 -26.69
CA ILE A 141 -8.96 -17.93 -25.30
C ILE A 141 -8.11 -17.09 -24.33
N PHE A 142 -6.78 -17.07 -24.50
CA PHE A 142 -5.89 -16.28 -23.65
C PHE A 142 -6.16 -14.78 -23.75
N LEU A 143 -6.46 -14.27 -24.95
CA LEU A 143 -6.82 -12.87 -25.14
C LEU A 143 -8.09 -12.51 -24.35
N VAL A 144 -9.16 -13.30 -24.52
CA VAL A 144 -10.43 -13.12 -23.79
C VAL A 144 -10.21 -13.19 -22.28
N CYS A 145 -9.43 -14.17 -21.82
CA CYS A 145 -9.17 -14.36 -20.39
C CYS A 145 -8.32 -13.23 -19.79
N THR A 146 -7.38 -12.68 -20.56
CA THR A 146 -6.60 -11.51 -20.17
C THR A 146 -7.51 -10.30 -19.97
N TYR A 147 -8.42 -10.03 -20.91
CA TYR A 147 -9.40 -8.94 -20.78
C TYR A 147 -10.35 -9.13 -19.60
N ILE A 148 -10.90 -10.34 -19.41
CA ILE A 148 -11.75 -10.65 -18.26
C ILE A 148 -10.99 -10.36 -16.96
N SER A 149 -9.72 -10.77 -16.88
CA SER A 149 -8.89 -10.54 -15.68
C SER A 149 -8.66 -9.06 -15.41
N TRP A 150 -8.37 -8.26 -16.43
CA TRP A 150 -8.25 -6.79 -16.30
C TRP A 150 -9.57 -6.13 -15.88
N THR A 151 -10.70 -6.55 -16.45
CA THR A 151 -12.02 -6.06 -16.04
C THR A 151 -12.29 -6.40 -14.58
N MET A 152 -11.93 -7.60 -14.13
CA MET A 152 -12.07 -7.98 -12.72
C MET A 152 -11.21 -7.09 -11.81
N TYR A 153 -9.97 -6.76 -12.18
CA TYR A 153 -9.17 -5.79 -11.43
C TYR A 153 -9.86 -4.44 -11.32
N ILE A 154 -10.37 -3.92 -12.43
CA ILE A 154 -11.12 -2.67 -12.44
C ILE A 154 -12.28 -2.73 -11.43
N LEU A 155 -13.08 -3.79 -11.44
CA LEU A 155 -14.20 -3.97 -10.50
C LEU A 155 -13.74 -4.05 -9.03
N ILE A 156 -12.62 -4.71 -8.76
CA ILE A 156 -12.00 -4.77 -7.42
C ILE A 156 -11.60 -3.37 -6.97
N TYR A 157 -10.91 -2.59 -7.80
CA TYR A 157 -10.49 -1.23 -7.45
C TYR A 157 -11.67 -0.27 -7.29
N ILE A 158 -12.72 -0.39 -8.10
CA ILE A 158 -13.97 0.37 -7.91
C ILE A 158 -14.59 0.03 -6.54
N THR A 159 -14.59 -1.25 -6.16
CA THR A 159 -15.11 -1.70 -4.86
C THR A 159 -14.28 -1.16 -3.70
N ILE A 160 -12.96 -1.16 -3.83
CA ILE A 160 -12.04 -0.56 -2.84
C ILE A 160 -12.29 0.94 -2.75
N TYR A 161 -12.37 1.64 -3.89
CA TYR A 161 -12.60 3.08 -3.96
C TYR A 161 -13.87 3.52 -3.22
N ARG A 162 -14.96 2.74 -3.34
CA ARG A 162 -16.23 3.03 -2.63
C ARG A 162 -16.13 2.88 -1.12
N LYS A 163 -15.20 2.07 -0.60
CA LYS A 163 -15.08 1.74 0.84
C LYS A 163 -14.07 2.60 1.58
N VAL A 164 -13.33 3.44 0.86
CA VAL A 164 -12.10 4.04 1.31
C VAL A 164 -12.23 5.57 1.23
N THR A 165 -11.70 6.28 2.23
CA THR A 165 -11.84 7.74 2.39
C THR A 165 -10.46 8.43 2.42
N GLY A 166 -10.43 9.75 2.24
CA GLY A 166 -9.21 10.56 2.39
C GLY A 166 -8.11 10.25 1.36
N LYS A 167 -6.86 10.20 1.84
CA LYS A 167 -5.64 9.99 1.03
C LYS A 167 -5.68 8.71 0.18
N PHE A 168 -6.25 7.64 0.74
CA PHE A 168 -6.36 6.36 0.06
C PHE A 168 -7.27 6.39 -1.17
N LYS A 169 -8.30 7.25 -1.15
CA LYS A 169 -9.21 7.41 -2.29
C LYS A 169 -8.44 7.94 -3.51
N LYS A 170 -7.47 8.84 -3.29
CA LYS A 170 -6.56 9.34 -4.33
C LYS A 170 -5.65 8.23 -4.86
N ILE A 171 -5.05 7.43 -3.98
CA ILE A 171 -4.13 6.34 -4.39
C ILE A 171 -4.87 5.23 -5.15
N THR A 172 -6.08 4.91 -4.73
CA THR A 172 -6.95 3.96 -5.44
C THR A 172 -7.31 4.51 -6.83
N LEU A 173 -7.57 5.82 -6.95
CA LEU A 173 -7.83 6.48 -8.24
C LEU A 173 -6.61 6.44 -9.16
N PHE A 174 -5.41 6.72 -8.65
CA PHE A 174 -4.17 6.62 -9.43
C PHE A 174 -3.88 5.18 -9.85
N SER A 175 -4.13 4.20 -8.98
CA SER A 175 -4.01 2.78 -9.35
C SER A 175 -4.96 2.41 -10.49
N PHE A 176 -6.21 2.88 -10.41
CA PHE A 176 -7.21 2.69 -11.46
C PHE A 176 -6.78 3.35 -12.78
N LEU A 177 -6.20 4.55 -12.73
CA LEU A 177 -5.62 5.22 -13.90
C LEU A 177 -4.50 4.38 -14.52
N GLY A 178 -3.55 3.90 -13.71
CA GLY A 178 -2.46 3.04 -14.18
C GLY A 178 -2.95 1.76 -14.86
N ILE A 179 -3.95 1.10 -14.26
CA ILE A 179 -4.61 -0.10 -14.83
C ILE A 179 -5.28 0.24 -16.17
N SER A 180 -5.98 1.36 -16.25
CA SER A 180 -6.64 1.80 -17.47
C SER A 180 -5.64 2.07 -18.60
N ILE A 181 -4.50 2.69 -18.29
CA ILE A 181 -3.42 2.94 -19.24
C ILE A 181 -2.83 1.60 -19.73
N CYS A 182 -2.56 0.64 -18.85
CA CYS A 182 -2.10 -0.70 -19.23
C CYS A 182 -3.12 -1.40 -20.15
N LEU A 183 -4.41 -1.29 -19.85
CA LEU A 183 -5.48 -1.89 -20.65
C LEU A 183 -5.58 -1.27 -22.05
N ILE A 184 -5.46 0.06 -22.16
CA ILE A 184 -5.39 0.77 -23.43
C ILE A 184 -4.17 0.29 -24.23
N GLY A 185 -2.99 0.21 -23.59
CA GLY A 185 -1.80 -0.34 -24.22
C GLY A 185 -1.99 -1.77 -24.74
N ALA A 186 -2.59 -2.66 -23.93
CA ALA A 186 -2.89 -4.02 -24.32
C ALA A 186 -3.91 -4.11 -25.48
N PHE A 187 -4.88 -3.20 -25.52
CA PHE A 187 -5.82 -3.10 -26.65
C PHE A 187 -5.13 -2.65 -27.94
N ILE A 188 -4.29 -1.62 -27.85
CA ILE A 188 -3.47 -1.12 -28.96
C ILE A 188 -2.55 -2.21 -29.52
N GLU A 189 -2.06 -3.12 -28.67
CA GLU A 189 -1.21 -4.24 -29.07
C GLU A 189 -1.91 -5.35 -29.86
N THR A 190 -3.24 -5.32 -29.96
CA THR A 190 -3.94 -6.36 -30.74
C THR A 190 -3.45 -6.37 -32.19
N ASP A 191 -3.22 -7.57 -32.74
CA ASP A 191 -2.77 -7.73 -34.14
C ASP A 191 -3.65 -6.96 -35.12
N PHE A 192 -4.96 -6.86 -34.84
CA PHE A 192 -5.89 -6.07 -35.63
C PHE A 192 -5.42 -4.61 -35.75
N LEU A 193 -5.14 -3.93 -34.63
CA LEU A 193 -4.71 -2.54 -34.62
C LEU A 193 -3.29 -2.36 -35.16
N LEU A 194 -2.36 -3.25 -34.80
CA LEU A 194 -0.99 -3.19 -35.33
C LEU A 194 -0.93 -3.41 -36.85
N SER A 195 -1.83 -4.24 -37.40
CA SER A 195 -1.89 -4.49 -38.84
C SER A 195 -2.35 -3.28 -39.67
N THR A 196 -3.01 -2.29 -39.03
CA THR A 196 -3.42 -1.06 -39.72
C THR A 196 -2.26 -0.14 -40.05
N GLY A 197 -1.10 -0.29 -39.38
CA GLY A 197 0.05 0.60 -39.54
C GLY A 197 -0.15 2.02 -39.00
N LEU A 198 -1.33 2.36 -38.47
CA LEU A 198 -1.63 3.69 -37.93
C LEU A 198 -0.95 3.94 -36.58
N ILE A 199 -0.62 2.87 -35.86
CA ILE A 199 -0.12 2.92 -34.49
C ILE A 199 1.36 2.57 -34.51
N PRO A 200 2.25 3.45 -34.02
CA PRO A 200 3.66 3.14 -33.90
C PRO A 200 3.91 2.00 -32.90
N PRO A 201 4.82 1.05 -33.19
CA PRO A 201 5.03 -0.14 -32.36
C PRO A 201 5.59 0.16 -30.97
N TYR A 202 6.23 1.32 -30.77
CA TYR A 202 6.76 1.76 -29.48
C TYR A 202 5.69 2.33 -28.54
N LEU A 203 4.50 2.68 -29.05
CA LEU A 203 3.46 3.31 -28.23
C LEU A 203 2.95 2.36 -27.14
N THR A 204 2.74 1.09 -27.47
CA THR A 204 2.30 0.06 -26.52
C THR A 204 3.30 -0.13 -25.36
N PRO A 205 4.60 -0.39 -25.60
CA PRO A 205 5.63 -0.44 -24.55
C PRO A 205 5.64 0.79 -23.63
N ILE A 206 5.50 2.00 -24.19
CA ILE A 206 5.51 3.25 -23.43
C ILE A 206 4.28 3.34 -22.52
N LEU A 207 3.08 3.14 -23.07
CA LEU A 207 1.84 3.17 -22.29
C LEU A 207 1.88 2.11 -21.18
N PHE A 208 2.31 0.89 -21.52
CA PHE A 208 2.44 -0.18 -20.54
C PHE A 208 3.43 0.18 -19.42
N SER A 209 4.58 0.78 -19.75
CA SER A 209 5.58 1.25 -18.78
C SER A 209 5.02 2.32 -17.84
N ILE A 210 4.32 3.32 -18.39
CA ILE A 210 3.69 4.37 -17.59
C ILE A 210 2.66 3.75 -16.63
N GLY A 211 1.80 2.87 -17.14
CA GLY A 211 0.78 2.21 -16.34
C GLY A 211 1.39 1.36 -15.22
N ILE A 212 2.41 0.56 -15.51
CA ILE A 212 3.01 -0.34 -14.52
C ILE A 212 3.82 0.41 -13.46
N ILE A 213 4.46 1.53 -13.81
CA ILE A 213 5.12 2.43 -12.85
C ILE A 213 4.09 3.02 -11.89
N ILE A 214 2.99 3.56 -12.41
CA ILE A 214 1.92 4.13 -11.57
C ILE A 214 1.35 3.06 -10.63
N ILE A 215 1.04 1.87 -11.15
CA ILE A 215 0.55 0.75 -10.33
C ILE A 215 1.58 0.40 -9.24
N SER A 216 2.85 0.33 -9.59
CA SER A 216 3.92 -0.03 -8.65
C SER A 216 4.07 1.00 -7.51
N ILE A 217 4.07 2.29 -7.82
CA ILE A 217 4.13 3.36 -6.82
C ILE A 217 2.89 3.34 -5.91
N CYS A 218 1.71 3.10 -6.48
CA CYS A 218 0.49 3.02 -5.68
C CYS A 218 0.47 1.77 -4.80
N GLN A 219 1.01 0.65 -5.28
CA GLN A 219 1.07 -0.60 -4.52
C GLN A 219 2.09 -0.54 -3.38
N SER A 220 3.25 0.09 -3.59
CA SER A 220 4.23 0.27 -2.52
C SER A 220 3.67 1.11 -1.37
N THR A 221 2.90 2.16 -1.69
CA THR A 221 2.26 3.04 -0.70
C THR A 221 1.01 2.44 -0.05
N ALA A 222 0.30 1.53 -0.72
CA ALA A 222 -0.89 0.87 -0.18
C ALA A 222 -0.62 0.06 1.10
N GLY A 223 0.61 -0.44 1.26
CA GLY A 223 1.04 -1.18 2.46
C GLY A 223 1.04 -0.32 3.73
N ASP A 224 1.72 0.82 3.69
CA ASP A 224 1.82 1.78 4.80
C ASP A 224 0.45 2.34 5.19
N LEU A 225 -0.43 2.42 4.20
CA LEU A 225 -1.80 2.88 4.35
C LEU A 225 -2.71 1.83 4.98
N LEU A 226 -2.54 0.55 4.66
CA LEU A 226 -3.30 -0.54 5.31
C LEU A 226 -3.16 -0.50 6.83
N VAL A 227 -1.98 -0.12 7.31
CA VAL A 227 -1.66 0.08 8.72
C VAL A 227 -2.50 1.20 9.30
N GLU A 228 -2.47 2.39 8.68
CA GLU A 228 -3.26 3.55 9.09
C GLU A 228 -4.77 3.23 9.13
N PHE A 229 -5.26 2.42 8.19
CA PHE A 229 -6.66 1.96 8.19
C PHE A 229 -7.00 1.08 9.40
N PHE A 230 -6.12 0.13 9.76
CA PHE A 230 -6.31 -0.71 10.94
C PHE A 230 -6.29 0.13 12.22
N THR A 231 -5.37 1.10 12.29
CA THR A 231 -5.27 2.06 13.39
C THR A 231 -6.56 2.88 13.55
N ASN A 232 -7.04 3.48 12.45
CA ASN A 232 -8.24 4.32 12.45
C ASN A 232 -9.52 3.54 12.81
N LYS A 233 -9.63 2.27 12.40
CA LYS A 233 -10.82 1.45 12.72
C LYS A 233 -10.74 0.75 14.08
N LYS A 234 -9.67 0.96 14.85
CA LYS A 234 -9.41 0.25 16.11
C LYS A 234 -9.55 -1.26 15.92
N ILE A 235 -9.01 -1.80 14.83
CA ILE A 235 -9.05 -3.24 14.54
C ILE A 235 -7.74 -3.83 15.02
N CYS A 236 -7.81 -4.88 15.83
CA CYS A 236 -6.61 -5.57 16.27
C CYS A 236 -5.94 -6.27 15.09
N LEU A 237 -4.65 -6.06 14.94
CA LEU A 237 -3.85 -6.71 13.91
C LEU A 237 -3.95 -8.24 13.94
N VAL A 238 -3.91 -8.81 15.14
CA VAL A 238 -3.76 -10.26 15.35
C VAL A 238 -5.06 -11.00 15.07
N HIS A 239 -6.12 -10.69 15.83
CA HIS A 239 -7.39 -11.40 15.69
C HIS A 239 -8.31 -10.78 14.63
N LYS A 240 -7.92 -9.65 14.01
CA LYS A 240 -8.66 -8.94 12.95
C LYS A 240 -10.09 -8.53 13.32
N GLY A 241 -10.38 -8.44 14.61
CA GLY A 241 -11.65 -7.97 15.16
C GLY A 241 -11.55 -6.55 15.68
N LYS A 242 -12.70 -5.90 15.89
CA LYS A 242 -12.77 -4.58 16.51
C LYS A 242 -12.32 -4.67 17.97
N ILE A 243 -11.50 -3.72 18.41
CA ILE A 243 -11.04 -3.59 19.79
C ILE A 243 -12.11 -2.81 20.56
N GLU A 244 -12.65 -3.42 21.62
CA GLU A 244 -13.75 -2.83 22.39
C GLU A 244 -13.31 -2.18 23.71
N LYS A 245 -12.24 -2.70 24.33
CA LYS A 245 -11.82 -2.28 25.68
C LYS A 245 -10.49 -1.53 25.68
N LYS A 246 -9.38 -2.25 25.82
CA LYS A 246 -8.04 -1.68 25.86
C LYS A 246 -7.30 -1.97 24.56
N MET A 247 -6.60 -0.95 24.09
CA MET A 247 -5.82 -0.96 22.87
C MET A 247 -4.37 -0.59 23.18
N ALA A 248 -3.44 -1.46 22.83
CA ALA A 248 -2.02 -1.11 22.77
C ALA A 248 -1.70 -0.67 21.34
N ILE A 249 -0.87 0.38 21.20
CA ILE A 249 -0.40 0.87 19.91
C ILE A 249 1.12 0.69 19.87
N CYS A 250 1.64 0.12 18.79
CA CYS A 250 3.09 0.10 18.61
C CYS A 250 3.62 1.52 18.36
N PRO A 251 4.65 1.98 19.10
CA PRO A 251 5.15 3.35 18.99
C PRO A 251 5.82 3.64 17.64
N ASN A 252 6.42 2.63 17.00
CA ASN A 252 7.11 2.83 15.72
C ASN A 252 6.16 2.85 14.51
N CYS A 253 5.11 2.02 14.52
CA CYS A 253 4.30 1.79 13.33
C CYS A 253 2.80 1.97 13.53
N PHE A 254 2.38 2.41 14.71
CA PHE A 254 1.00 2.74 15.07
C PHE A 254 -0.03 1.62 14.93
N VAL A 255 0.41 0.36 14.85
CA VAL A 255 -0.49 -0.78 14.74
C VAL A 255 -1.17 -1.05 16.08
N CYS A 256 -2.47 -1.34 16.02
CA CYS A 256 -3.29 -1.60 17.20
C CYS A 256 -3.38 -3.09 17.55
N TYR A 257 -3.27 -3.37 18.85
CA TYR A 257 -3.47 -4.68 19.45
C TYR A 257 -4.56 -4.58 20.51
N CYS A 258 -5.45 -5.58 20.61
CA CYS A 258 -6.25 -5.73 21.83
C CYS A 258 -5.33 -6.22 22.95
N GLU A 259 -5.73 -6.00 24.21
CA GLU A 259 -4.99 -6.43 25.41
C GLU A 259 -4.47 -7.87 25.31
N ASN A 260 -5.36 -8.83 25.11
CA ASN A 260 -5.00 -10.26 25.04
C ASN A 260 -3.97 -10.57 23.94
N CYS A 261 -4.13 -9.96 22.76
CA CYS A 261 -3.21 -10.19 21.65
C CYS A 261 -1.87 -9.49 21.88
N PHE A 262 -1.88 -8.30 22.49
CA PHE A 262 -0.65 -7.59 22.84
C PHE A 262 0.18 -8.35 23.87
N THR A 263 -0.46 -8.87 24.94
CA THR A 263 0.22 -9.71 25.93
C THR A 263 0.85 -10.94 25.27
N SER A 264 0.15 -11.55 24.31
CA SER A 264 0.67 -12.69 23.55
C SER A 264 1.89 -12.33 22.69
N VAL A 265 1.89 -11.11 22.11
CA VAL A 265 3.01 -10.59 21.31
C VAL A 265 4.24 -10.37 22.21
N ILE A 266 4.06 -9.69 23.35
CA ILE A 266 5.13 -9.45 24.32
C ILE A 266 5.73 -10.78 24.81
N MET A 267 4.90 -11.72 25.26
CA MET A 267 5.37 -12.99 25.83
C MET A 267 6.13 -13.88 24.83
N LYS A 268 5.85 -13.77 23.53
CA LYS A 268 6.47 -14.64 22.51
C LYS A 268 7.74 -14.06 21.90
N GLU A 269 7.71 -12.79 21.51
CA GLU A 269 8.78 -12.19 20.70
C GLU A 269 9.28 -10.85 21.25
N ASN A 270 8.55 -10.27 22.22
CA ASN A 270 8.79 -8.91 22.74
C ASN A 270 9.07 -7.84 21.67
N ALA A 271 8.45 -8.01 20.50
CA ALA A 271 8.60 -7.11 19.37
C ALA A 271 7.28 -6.95 18.64
N CYS A 272 7.08 -5.78 18.06
CA CYS A 272 5.93 -5.51 17.24
C CYS A 272 5.94 -6.44 16.03
N TRP A 273 4.97 -7.33 16.02
CA TRP A 273 4.65 -8.21 14.92
C TRP A 273 4.57 -7.51 13.55
N PHE A 274 4.28 -6.21 13.50
CA PHE A 274 4.40 -5.44 12.24
C PHE A 274 5.81 -5.01 11.88
N CYS A 275 6.38 -4.09 12.64
CA CYS A 275 7.60 -3.40 12.25
C CYS A 275 8.85 -4.00 12.89
N GLN A 276 8.69 -5.09 13.64
CA GLN A 276 9.75 -5.79 14.38
C GLN A 276 10.46 -4.92 15.42
N HIS A 277 9.89 -3.76 15.76
CA HIS A 277 10.38 -2.88 16.80
C HIS A 277 10.17 -3.52 18.17
N GLN A 278 11.23 -3.68 18.95
CA GLN A 278 11.15 -4.23 20.31
C GLN A 278 10.29 -3.33 21.19
N PHE A 279 9.41 -3.93 21.99
CA PHE A 279 8.67 -3.18 22.99
C PHE A 279 9.59 -2.96 24.19
N THR A 280 9.79 -1.70 24.56
CA THR A 280 10.34 -1.33 25.87
C THR A 280 9.28 -1.55 26.93
N ASP A 281 9.68 -1.73 28.20
CA ASP A 281 8.79 -2.18 29.29
C ASP A 281 7.56 -1.29 29.56
N ASN A 282 7.46 -0.12 28.92
CA ASN A 282 6.44 0.89 29.18
C ASN A 282 5.49 1.12 27.98
N VAL A 283 4.82 0.08 27.49
CA VAL A 283 3.77 0.29 26.47
C VAL A 283 2.42 0.56 27.15
N ALA A 284 1.94 1.80 27.02
CA ALA A 284 0.67 2.22 27.57
C ALA A 284 -0.52 1.57 26.84
N PHE A 285 -1.51 1.13 27.61
CA PHE A 285 -2.83 0.76 27.09
C PHE A 285 -3.74 1.98 27.07
N LEU A 286 -4.39 2.21 25.94
CA LEU A 286 -5.43 3.22 25.78
C LEU A 286 -6.80 2.57 25.98
N GLU A 287 -7.62 3.13 26.86
CA GLU A 287 -9.02 2.74 26.98
C GLU A 287 -9.84 3.31 25.83
N VAL A 288 -10.63 2.45 25.20
CA VAL A 288 -11.55 2.82 24.13
C VAL A 288 -12.86 3.27 24.79
N SER A 289 -13.07 4.58 24.95
CA SER A 289 -14.33 5.07 25.52
C SER A 289 -15.52 4.67 24.64
N GLU A 290 -16.61 4.18 25.27
CA GLU A 290 -17.81 3.72 24.57
C GLU A 290 -18.69 4.88 24.06
N GLU A 291 -18.39 6.12 24.43
CA GLU A 291 -19.26 7.29 24.27
C GLU A 291 -19.49 7.70 22.80
N GLY A 292 -18.60 7.29 21.90
CA GLY A 292 -18.78 7.47 20.45
C GLY A 292 -19.95 6.68 19.83
N LYS A 293 -20.57 5.73 20.53
CA LYS A 293 -21.77 5.01 20.03
C LYS A 293 -23.10 5.73 20.34
N LYS A 294 -23.13 6.72 21.24
CA LYS A 294 -24.36 7.47 21.61
C LYS A 294 -24.44 8.91 21.07
N ALA A 295 -23.40 9.42 20.41
CA ALA A 295 -23.33 10.80 19.92
C ALA A 295 -24.19 11.14 18.68
N LYS A 296 -25.26 10.37 18.38
CA LYS A 296 -26.24 10.74 17.33
C LYS A 296 -27.55 11.30 17.88
N LYS A 297 -27.68 11.51 19.20
CA LYS A 297 -28.88 12.12 19.80
C LYS A 297 -28.65 12.68 21.21
N ILE A 298 -27.60 13.47 21.43
CA ILE A 298 -27.47 14.27 22.67
C ILE A 298 -27.32 15.73 22.26
N SER A 299 -28.19 16.53 22.86
CA SER A 299 -28.52 17.93 22.59
C SER A 299 -27.36 18.88 22.83
N LYS A 300 -27.47 20.03 22.16
CA LYS A 300 -26.53 21.14 22.02
C LYS A 300 -26.18 21.92 23.31
N ASP A 301 -26.47 21.40 24.49
CA ASP A 301 -26.30 22.14 25.74
C ASP A 301 -25.61 21.28 26.79
N LYS A 302 -24.30 21.49 26.97
CA LYS A 302 -23.69 21.69 28.29
C LYS A 302 -22.23 22.11 28.18
N TYR A 303 -21.96 23.17 28.92
CA TYR A 303 -20.72 23.92 29.02
C TYR A 303 -19.56 23.07 29.57
N PHE A 304 -18.39 23.39 29.04
CA PHE A 304 -17.06 23.05 29.56
C PHE A 304 -16.86 23.75 30.92
N ASP A 305 -16.53 23.00 31.97
CA ASP A 305 -16.35 23.51 33.34
C ASP A 305 -14.86 23.73 33.62
N ASN A 306 -14.41 24.98 33.54
CA ASN A 306 -13.01 25.39 33.72
C ASN A 306 -12.46 25.10 35.14
N ASN A 307 -13.30 24.88 36.14
CA ASN A 307 -12.84 24.57 37.50
C ASN A 307 -12.26 23.16 37.65
N ARG A 308 -12.46 22.28 36.65
CA ARG A 308 -11.98 20.89 36.72
C ARG A 308 -10.51 20.73 36.29
N LEU A 309 -10.00 21.65 35.46
CA LEU A 309 -8.58 21.71 35.07
C LEU A 309 -7.71 22.25 36.22
N LEU A 310 -8.21 23.23 36.98
CA LEU A 310 -7.52 23.84 38.12
C LEU A 310 -7.12 22.85 39.23
N ASN A 311 -7.90 21.78 39.44
CA ASN A 311 -7.56 20.75 40.44
C ASN A 311 -6.55 19.70 39.94
N ILE A 312 -6.26 19.64 38.64
CA ILE A 312 -5.31 18.70 38.04
C ILE A 312 -3.88 19.23 38.13
N PHE A 313 -3.70 20.55 38.03
CA PHE A 313 -2.40 21.22 37.97
C PHE A 313 -1.88 21.78 39.31
N SER A 314 -2.72 21.84 40.35
CA SER A 314 -2.34 22.36 41.68
C SER A 314 -1.87 21.29 42.68
N GLY A 315 -1.77 20.02 42.28
CA GLY A 315 -1.33 18.91 43.13
C GLY A 315 0.07 18.38 42.78
N GLU A 316 0.80 17.88 43.79
CA GLU A 316 2.19 17.36 43.70
C GLU A 316 2.41 16.14 42.77
N ASN A 317 1.42 15.73 41.96
CA ASN A 317 1.52 14.60 41.03
C ASN A 317 0.75 14.85 39.71
N ILE A 318 1.21 15.85 38.94
CA ILE A 318 0.64 16.27 37.65
C ILE A 318 0.50 15.06 36.67
N HIS A 319 1.47 14.15 36.67
CA HIS A 319 1.50 12.97 35.80
C HIS A 319 0.36 11.98 36.06
N GLU A 320 -0.04 11.80 37.32
CA GLU A 320 -1.08 10.85 37.72
C GLU A 320 -2.50 11.42 37.49
N ASN A 321 -2.62 12.74 37.54
CA ASN A 321 -3.88 13.45 37.30
C ASN A 321 -4.18 13.60 35.80
N LEU A 322 -3.16 13.77 34.95
CA LEU A 322 -3.28 13.77 33.49
C LEU A 322 -3.74 12.41 32.94
N GLN A 323 -3.40 11.30 33.61
CA GLN A 323 -3.92 9.97 33.26
C GLN A 323 -5.40 9.76 33.61
N LYS A 324 -5.99 10.58 34.50
CA LYS A 324 -7.37 10.44 34.97
C LYS A 324 -8.38 11.35 34.26
N SER A 325 -7.96 12.33 33.45
CA SER A 325 -8.86 13.23 32.72
C SER A 325 -9.18 12.69 31.31
N SER A 326 -10.17 11.81 31.24
CA SER A 326 -10.58 11.09 30.02
C SER A 326 -11.51 11.88 29.08
N ASP A 327 -11.12 13.09 28.64
CA ASP A 327 -11.90 13.84 27.62
C ASP A 327 -11.06 14.58 26.55
N ILE A 328 -9.74 14.39 26.53
CA ILE A 328 -8.88 15.04 25.53
C ILE A 328 -8.56 14.04 24.43
N SER A 329 -8.79 14.43 23.17
CA SER A 329 -8.23 13.72 22.01
C SER A 329 -6.71 13.66 22.17
N ILE A 330 -6.19 12.50 22.56
CA ILE A 330 -4.78 12.31 22.89
C ILE A 330 -3.96 12.45 21.61
N ILE A 331 -3.47 13.66 21.38
CA ILE A 331 -2.29 13.90 20.56
C ILE A 331 -1.13 13.40 21.42
N PHE A 332 -0.41 12.36 20.98
CA PHE A 332 0.81 11.95 21.65
C PHE A 332 1.80 13.12 21.60
N ILE A 333 2.04 13.72 22.75
CA ILE A 333 3.08 14.71 22.99
C ILE A 333 4.25 13.92 23.56
N SER A 334 5.45 14.04 22.98
CA SER A 334 6.64 13.38 23.50
C SER A 334 7.03 13.97 24.84
N ASP A 335 7.56 13.16 25.76
CA ASP A 335 8.02 13.62 27.08
C ASP A 335 9.04 14.78 26.97
N ASP A 336 9.87 14.76 25.93
CA ASP A 336 10.84 15.82 25.57
C ASP A 336 10.20 17.21 25.36
N PHE A 337 8.93 17.28 24.94
CA PHE A 337 8.20 18.56 24.81
C PHE A 337 7.92 19.19 26.17
N PHE A 338 7.49 18.38 27.15
CA PHE A 338 7.19 18.88 28.49
C PHE A 338 8.47 19.19 29.26
N GLU A 339 9.53 18.40 29.09
CA GLU A 339 10.85 18.70 29.66
C GLU A 339 11.37 20.07 29.18
N LYS A 340 11.19 20.38 27.89
CA LYS A 340 11.58 21.68 27.31
C LYS A 340 10.73 22.85 27.79
N LEU A 341 9.44 22.63 28.07
CA LEU A 341 8.54 23.67 28.57
C LEU A 341 8.91 24.18 29.97
N ILE A 342 9.53 23.32 30.80
CA ILE A 342 9.97 23.66 32.17
C ILE A 342 11.10 24.71 32.17
N PHE A 343 11.80 24.91 31.05
CA PHE A 343 12.88 25.90 30.95
C PHE A 343 12.42 27.36 30.92
N PHE A 344 11.12 27.60 30.87
CA PHE A 344 10.55 28.94 30.77
C PHE A 344 9.70 29.26 32.00
N ASP A 345 9.85 30.48 32.51
CA ASP A 345 8.93 31.03 33.50
C ASP A 345 7.68 31.52 32.77
N TRP A 346 6.60 30.76 32.90
CA TRP A 346 5.31 31.10 32.30
C TRP A 346 4.41 31.85 33.26
N VAL A 347 3.64 32.80 32.73
CA VAL A 347 2.41 33.25 33.38
C VAL A 347 1.34 32.22 33.05
N GLU A 348 0.56 31.79 34.05
CA GLU A 348 -0.37 30.65 33.95
C GLU A 348 -1.32 30.74 32.75
N SER A 349 -1.84 31.94 32.43
CA SER A 349 -2.71 32.18 31.26
C SER A 349 -2.03 31.97 29.90
N ASP A 350 -0.71 32.20 29.83
CA ASP A 350 0.04 32.18 28.58
C ASP A 350 0.51 30.76 28.25
N LEU A 351 0.75 29.94 29.28
CA LEU A 351 1.12 28.53 29.11
C LEU A 351 -0.01 27.73 28.47
N ASP A 352 -1.24 27.90 28.94
CA ASP A 352 -2.40 27.19 28.41
C ASP A 352 -2.63 27.52 26.94
N GLN A 353 -2.59 28.81 26.60
CA GLN A 353 -2.75 29.26 25.21
C GLN A 353 -1.60 28.77 24.32
N PHE A 354 -0.36 28.76 24.83
CA PHE A 354 0.79 28.24 24.11
C PHE A 354 0.69 26.73 23.84
N ILE A 355 0.25 25.95 24.83
CA ILE A 355 0.04 24.50 24.66
C ILE A 355 -1.03 24.26 23.59
N ASP A 356 -2.15 24.97 23.65
CA ASP A 356 -3.22 24.87 22.66
C ASP A 356 -2.71 25.19 21.24
N ASP A 357 -1.97 26.28 21.08
CA ASP A 357 -1.38 26.66 19.78
C ASP A 357 -0.40 25.59 19.27
N MET A 358 0.43 25.03 20.15
CA MET A 358 1.41 24.00 19.80
C MET A 358 0.73 22.68 19.39
N LEU A 359 -0.42 22.33 19.96
CA LEU A 359 -1.15 21.10 19.61
C LEU A 359 -1.64 21.06 18.16
N PHE A 360 -1.78 22.21 17.50
CA PHE A 360 -2.12 22.29 16.08
C PHE A 360 -0.94 22.11 15.12
N LEU A 361 0.29 22.09 15.64
CA LEU A 361 1.51 21.98 14.86
C LEU A 361 2.00 20.53 14.74
N SER A 362 2.79 20.25 13.69
CA SER A 362 3.41 18.94 13.52
C SER A 362 4.49 18.70 14.60
N SER A 363 4.85 17.44 14.86
CA SER A 363 5.86 17.13 15.88
C SER A 363 7.21 17.81 15.61
N ASN A 364 7.61 17.94 14.35
CA ASN A 364 8.88 18.57 14.00
C ASN A 364 8.82 20.09 14.20
N ASP A 365 7.70 20.71 13.83
CA ASP A 365 7.52 22.17 13.96
C ASP A 365 7.48 22.57 15.45
N ARG A 366 6.80 21.79 16.29
CA ARG A 366 6.80 22.00 17.75
C ARG A 366 8.19 22.00 18.35
N MET A 367 9.00 20.99 18.00
CA MET A 367 10.36 20.86 18.55
C MET A 367 11.27 21.98 18.06
N SER A 368 11.17 22.36 16.78
CA SER A 368 11.93 23.47 16.21
C SER A 368 11.63 24.81 16.91
N ILE A 369 10.35 25.08 17.21
CA ILE A 369 9.94 26.31 17.91
C ILE A 369 10.46 26.31 19.35
N LEU A 370 10.36 25.17 20.05
CA LEU A 370 10.88 25.07 21.43
C LEU A 370 12.40 25.27 21.48
N ASP A 371 13.15 24.70 20.54
CA ASP A 371 14.61 24.87 20.47
C ASP A 371 14.99 26.34 20.23
N GLU A 372 14.30 27.02 19.31
CA GLU A 372 14.51 28.45 19.04
C GLU A 372 14.21 29.31 20.29
N MET A 373 13.12 29.01 21.00
CA MET A 373 12.76 29.72 22.23
C MET A 373 13.80 29.51 23.34
N ILE A 374 14.34 28.29 23.49
CA ILE A 374 15.38 27.98 24.47
C ILE A 374 16.66 28.78 24.15
N GLU A 375 17.08 28.83 22.89
CA GLU A 375 18.25 29.62 22.47
C GLU A 375 18.08 31.11 22.79
N VAL A 376 16.89 31.67 22.50
CA VAL A 376 16.56 33.07 22.81
C VAL A 376 16.62 33.33 24.32
N SER A 377 16.00 32.47 25.13
CA SER A 377 16.02 32.52 26.61
C SER A 377 17.46 32.54 27.15
N GLN A 378 18.31 31.62 26.70
CA GLN A 378 19.70 31.55 27.12
C GLN A 378 20.49 32.80 26.71
N SER A 379 20.22 33.35 25.53
CA SER A 379 20.86 34.59 25.06
C SER A 379 20.51 35.81 25.93
N ILE A 380 19.26 35.90 26.40
CA ILE A 380 18.77 36.97 27.27
C ILE A 380 19.44 36.85 28.65
N ASN A 381 19.48 35.65 29.22
CA ASN A 381 20.11 35.41 30.51
C ASN A 381 21.61 35.71 30.48
N LYS A 382 22.31 35.36 29.39
CA LYS A 382 23.72 35.71 29.19
C LYS A 382 23.94 37.23 29.13
N LYS A 383 23.05 37.97 28.46
CA LYS A 383 23.11 39.44 28.40
C LYS A 383 22.82 40.10 29.75
N LYS A 384 21.89 39.56 30.55
CA LYS A 384 21.62 40.04 31.92
C LYS A 384 22.86 39.87 32.81
N LYS A 385 23.51 38.71 32.74
CA LYS A 385 24.71 38.40 33.53
C LYS A 385 25.95 39.24 33.17
N LEU A 386 26.00 39.80 31.97
CA LEU A 386 27.05 40.73 31.55
C LEU A 386 26.79 42.19 31.96
N ARG A 387 25.56 42.51 32.39
CA ARG A 387 25.15 43.85 32.83
C ARG A 387 25.10 44.00 34.35
N SER A 388 24.96 42.90 35.07
CA SER A 388 25.20 42.78 36.52
C SER A 388 26.70 42.63 36.80
#